data_AF-A0A6I3N676-F1
#
_entry.id   AF-A0A6I3N676-F1
#
_cell.length_a   1.000
_cell.length_b   1.000
_cell.length_c   1.000
_cell.angle_alpha   90.00
_cell.angle_beta   90.00
_cell.angle_gamma   90.00
#
_symmetry.space_group_name_H-M   'P 1'
#
loop_
_entity.id
_entity.type
_entity.pdbx_description
1 polymer ?
#
loop_
_entity_poly.entity_id
_entity_poly.type
_entity_poly.pdbx_seq_one_letter_code
_entity_poly.pdbx_strand_id
1 'polypeptide(L)'
;MKRLSFFALLLCFTAFCFAQDGPKPVLSFAEKSYDFGTVKEEAGKITHEFTFSNTGKAPLVIQQVTASCGCTTPSWTKEPIAPGAKGTITVTYSAAGRPGSFQKSITVTNNSAENPVILTIKGQVTPKATAQVTATK
;
A
#
# COMPACT_ATOMS: atom_id res chain seq x y z
N MET A 1 18.95 72.98 -14.66
CA MET A 1 18.05 72.51 -13.57
C MET A 1 16.74 72.11 -14.26
N LYS A 2 16.21 70.89 -14.30
CA LYS A 2 16.25 69.73 -13.40
C LYS A 2 16.16 68.44 -14.25
N ARG A 3 16.87 67.42 -13.78
CA ARG A 3 17.13 66.09 -14.39
C ARG A 3 15.80 65.31 -14.54
N LEU A 4 15.46 64.85 -15.74
CA LEU A 4 15.75 63.52 -16.31
C LEU A 4 15.04 62.37 -15.56
N SER A 5 14.10 61.74 -16.28
CA SER A 5 13.58 60.38 -16.10
C SER A 5 12.74 60.07 -14.85
N PHE A 6 11.42 60.23 -14.99
CA PHE A 6 10.41 59.45 -14.25
C PHE A 6 9.68 58.54 -15.24
N PHE A 7 10.43 57.65 -15.88
CA PHE A 7 9.89 56.47 -16.54
C PHE A 7 10.49 55.27 -15.78
N ALA A 8 9.69 54.24 -15.53
CA ALA A 8 10.03 53.02 -14.78
C ALA A 8 9.81 53.04 -13.26
N LEU A 9 8.55 52.99 -12.84
CA LEU A 9 8.18 52.22 -11.63
C LEU A 9 6.80 51.56 -11.79
N LEU A 10 6.61 50.91 -12.94
CA LEU A 10 5.45 50.05 -13.20
C LEU A 10 5.90 48.85 -14.04
N LEU A 11 6.75 47.98 -13.48
CA LEU A 11 7.04 46.66 -14.06
C LEU A 11 7.83 45.82 -13.04
N CYS A 12 7.44 44.55 -12.90
CA CYS A 12 8.08 43.50 -12.10
C CYS A 12 7.71 43.39 -10.60
N PHE A 13 6.42 43.24 -10.31
CA PHE A 13 6.01 42.32 -9.22
C PHE A 13 5.20 41.14 -9.77
N THR A 14 5.47 40.76 -11.02
CA THR A 14 4.89 39.57 -11.63
C THR A 14 5.83 38.39 -11.44
N ALA A 15 5.34 37.45 -10.63
CA ALA A 15 5.54 36.01 -10.79
C ALA A 15 6.99 35.51 -10.74
N PHE A 16 7.42 35.15 -9.53
CA PHE A 16 8.17 33.92 -9.36
C PHE A 16 7.61 33.13 -8.17
N CYS A 17 6.38 32.62 -8.35
CA CYS A 17 6.02 31.36 -7.69
C CYS A 17 6.81 30.25 -8.37
N PHE A 18 8.09 30.08 -8.01
CA PHE A 18 8.77 28.83 -8.28
C PHE A 18 8.05 27.76 -7.47
N ALA A 19 7.29 26.89 -8.14
CA ALA A 19 6.87 25.63 -7.53
C ALA A 19 8.16 24.85 -7.22
N GLN A 20 8.56 24.83 -5.95
CA GLN A 20 9.69 24.03 -5.49
C GLN A 20 9.24 22.55 -5.45
N ASP A 21 9.36 21.85 -6.58
CA ASP A 21 9.26 20.39 -6.61
C ASP A 21 10.52 19.80 -5.97
N GLY A 22 10.51 19.74 -4.64
CA GLY A 22 11.55 19.06 -3.86
C GLY A 22 11.59 17.55 -4.15
N PRO A 23 12.61 16.83 -3.66
CA PRO A 23 12.68 15.38 -3.82
C PRO A 23 11.43 14.71 -3.22
N LYS A 24 10.78 13.84 -4.00
CA LYS A 24 9.56 13.11 -3.59
C LYS A 24 9.84 11.61 -3.45
N PRO A 25 9.23 10.92 -2.48
CA PRO A 25 9.26 9.45 -2.42
C PRO A 25 8.36 8.87 -3.52
N VAL A 26 8.69 7.66 -3.98
CA VAL A 26 7.86 6.90 -4.92
C VAL A 26 7.77 5.46 -4.43
N LEU A 27 6.57 5.00 -4.10
CA LEU A 27 6.31 3.63 -3.66
C LEU A 27 6.08 2.73 -4.87
N SER A 28 6.90 1.68 -5.02
CA SER A 28 6.76 0.70 -6.10
C SER A 28 6.74 -0.73 -5.53
N PHE A 29 5.63 -1.43 -5.73
CA PHE A 29 5.49 -2.85 -5.35
C PHE A 29 5.92 -3.78 -6.48
N ALA A 30 6.54 -4.91 -6.14
CA ALA A 30 6.81 -5.98 -7.10
C ALA A 30 5.51 -6.62 -7.63
N GLU A 31 4.50 -6.70 -6.77
CA GLU A 31 3.17 -7.17 -7.11
C GLU A 31 2.13 -6.50 -6.19
N LYS A 32 0.91 -6.30 -6.69
CA LYS A 32 -0.20 -5.73 -5.91
C LYS A 32 -1.29 -6.76 -5.59
N SER A 33 -1.18 -7.99 -6.09
CA SER A 33 -2.15 -9.05 -5.82
C SER A 33 -1.47 -10.42 -5.72
N TYR A 34 -1.94 -11.23 -4.77
CA TYR A 34 -1.49 -12.60 -4.59
C TYR A 34 -2.68 -13.56 -4.48
N ASP A 35 -2.57 -14.73 -5.11
CA ASP A 35 -3.56 -15.81 -5.06
C ASP A 35 -2.97 -17.00 -4.30
N PHE A 36 -3.56 -17.32 -3.15
CA PHE A 36 -3.19 -18.52 -2.38
C PHE A 36 -3.69 -19.81 -3.04
N GLY A 37 -4.51 -19.72 -4.09
CA GLY A 37 -5.13 -20.87 -4.72
C GLY A 37 -6.07 -21.58 -3.75
N THR A 38 -5.95 -22.91 -3.67
CA THR A 38 -6.75 -23.72 -2.75
C THR A 38 -6.00 -23.97 -1.44
N VAL A 39 -6.65 -23.63 -0.33
CA VAL A 39 -6.11 -23.72 1.03
C VAL A 39 -7.00 -24.64 1.85
N LYS A 40 -6.40 -25.59 2.57
CA LYS A 40 -7.15 -26.42 3.52
C LYS A 40 -7.51 -25.59 4.76
N GLU A 41 -8.74 -25.71 5.26
CA GLU A 41 -9.16 -25.04 6.50
C GLU A 41 -8.20 -25.31 7.66
N GLU A 42 -7.66 -26.54 7.72
CA GLU A 42 -6.69 -26.99 8.72
C GLU A 42 -5.32 -26.30 8.63
N ALA A 43 -5.02 -25.60 7.53
CA ALA A 43 -3.81 -24.78 7.43
C ALA A 43 -3.81 -23.63 8.45
N GLY A 44 -4.98 -23.23 8.95
CA GLY A 44 -5.09 -22.25 10.02
C GLY A 44 -4.75 -20.83 9.57
N LYS A 45 -3.45 -20.47 9.59
CA LYS A 45 -2.94 -19.17 9.14
C LYS A 45 -2.08 -19.36 7.90
N ILE A 46 -2.35 -18.56 6.87
CA ILE A 46 -1.53 -18.47 5.67
C ILE A 46 -0.99 -17.06 5.51
N THR A 47 0.22 -16.93 4.98
CA THR A 47 0.93 -15.65 4.96
C THR A 47 1.54 -15.42 3.58
N HIS A 48 1.48 -14.17 3.12
CA HIS A 48 2.19 -13.70 1.93
C HIS A 48 2.95 -12.41 2.24
N GLU A 49 4.09 -12.21 1.59
CA GLU A 49 4.92 -11.01 1.75
C GLU A 49 4.95 -10.20 0.46
N PHE A 50 4.40 -8.99 0.50
CA PHE A 50 4.53 -8.02 -0.58
C PHE A 50 5.82 -7.22 -0.39
N THR A 51 6.76 -7.37 -1.31
CA THR A 51 7.97 -6.55 -1.33
C THR A 51 7.73 -5.27 -2.10
N PHE A 52 8.21 -4.15 -1.56
CA PHE A 52 8.21 -2.86 -2.24
C PHE A 52 9.57 -2.17 -2.18
N SER A 53 9.74 -1.16 -3.01
CA SER A 53 10.93 -0.32 -3.08
C SER A 53 10.57 1.15 -3.13
N ASN A 54 11.47 2.00 -2.62
CA ASN A 54 11.40 3.44 -2.82
C ASN A 54 12.19 3.82 -4.08
N THR A 55 11.51 4.05 -5.20
CA THR A 55 12.13 4.47 -6.46
C THR A 55 12.26 6.00 -6.59
N GLY A 56 11.89 6.73 -5.54
CA GLY A 56 11.93 8.18 -5.48
C GLY A 56 13.27 8.73 -5.02
N LYS A 57 13.27 10.02 -4.64
CA LYS A 57 14.47 10.77 -4.21
C LYS A 57 14.41 11.26 -2.76
N ALA A 58 13.33 10.97 -2.04
CA ALA A 58 13.16 11.27 -0.62
C ALA A 58 12.71 10.02 0.15
N PRO A 59 12.88 9.97 1.49
CA PRO A 59 12.46 8.84 2.31
C PRO A 59 10.96 8.53 2.19
N LEU A 60 10.65 7.26 1.96
CA LEU A 60 9.29 6.73 1.89
C LEU A 60 8.88 6.19 3.26
N VAL A 61 7.67 6.52 3.71
CA VAL A 61 7.13 6.07 5.01
C VAL A 61 5.79 5.39 4.78
N ILE A 62 5.64 4.17 5.31
CA ILE A 62 4.35 3.49 5.40
C ILE A 62 3.70 3.86 6.74
N GLN A 63 2.71 4.74 6.67
CA GLN A 63 2.05 5.33 7.83
C GLN A 63 1.10 4.33 8.49
N GLN A 64 0.32 3.63 7.68
CA GLN A 64 -0.69 2.70 8.16
C GLN A 64 -0.95 1.61 7.13
N VAL A 65 -1.19 0.39 7.61
CA VAL A 65 -1.69 -0.72 6.80
C VAL A 65 -2.94 -1.28 7.46
N THR A 66 -4.06 -1.26 6.75
CA THR A 66 -5.37 -1.67 7.26
C THR A 66 -5.96 -2.75 6.37
N ALA A 67 -6.35 -3.87 6.95
CA ALA A 67 -7.05 -4.93 6.24
C ALA A 67 -8.58 -4.76 6.31
N SER A 68 -9.30 -5.30 5.33
CA SER A 68 -10.76 -5.16 5.23
C SER A 68 -11.57 -5.95 6.27
N CYS A 69 -10.95 -6.90 7.01
CA CYS A 69 -11.58 -7.69 8.07
C CYS A 69 -10.57 -8.02 9.18
N GLY A 70 -11.05 -8.31 10.39
CA GLY A 70 -10.23 -8.86 11.47
C GLY A 70 -9.67 -10.27 11.20
N CYS A 71 -10.09 -10.90 10.10
CA CYS A 71 -9.56 -12.19 9.64
C CYS A 71 -8.22 -12.08 8.89
N THR A 72 -7.74 -10.87 8.65
CA THR A 72 -6.49 -10.58 7.95
C THR A 72 -5.65 -9.62 8.80
N THR A 73 -4.40 -9.99 9.07
CA THR A 73 -3.49 -9.22 9.93
C THR A 73 -2.26 -8.79 9.13
N PRO A 74 -2.05 -7.47 8.94
CA PRO A 74 -0.85 -6.94 8.31
C PRO A 74 0.28 -6.71 9.33
N SER A 75 1.52 -6.90 8.88
CA SER A 75 2.78 -6.45 9.51
C SER A 75 3.63 -5.79 8.43
N TRP A 76 4.41 -4.76 8.76
CA TRP A 76 5.17 -4.01 7.75
C TRP A 76 6.40 -3.32 8.33
N THR A 77 7.37 -2.99 7.48
CA THR A 77 8.54 -2.17 7.83
C THR A 77 8.09 -0.79 8.31
N LYS A 78 8.49 -0.42 9.54
CA LYS A 78 8.04 0.83 10.19
C LYS A 78 9.02 1.97 9.98
N GLU A 79 10.27 1.64 9.72
CA GLU A 79 11.35 2.58 9.48
C GLU A 79 11.16 3.28 8.12
N PRO A 80 11.58 4.55 7.98
CA PRO A 80 11.63 5.21 6.69
C PRO A 80 12.54 4.46 5.71
N ILE A 81 12.04 4.23 4.50
CA ILE A 81 12.76 3.54 3.43
C ILE A 81 13.53 4.58 2.60
N ALA A 82 14.85 4.51 2.66
CA ALA A 82 15.73 5.38 1.88
C ALA A 82 15.52 5.19 0.35
N PRO A 83 15.85 6.19 -0.49
CA PRO A 83 15.88 6.02 -1.94
C PRO A 83 16.68 4.78 -2.37
N GLY A 84 16.09 3.96 -3.25
CA GLY A 84 16.66 2.70 -3.74
C GLY A 84 16.53 1.51 -2.77
N ALA A 85 16.15 1.74 -1.51
CA ALA A 85 15.97 0.67 -0.54
C ALA A 85 14.60 -0.03 -0.68
N LYS A 86 14.49 -1.20 -0.05
CA LYS A 86 13.29 -2.05 -0.05
C LYS A 86 12.68 -2.15 1.34
N GLY A 87 11.38 -2.42 1.38
CA GLY A 87 10.64 -2.78 2.58
C GLY A 87 9.61 -3.86 2.26
N THR A 88 8.93 -4.35 3.29
CA THR A 88 7.96 -5.45 3.15
C THR A 88 6.64 -5.14 3.85
N ILE A 89 5.56 -5.71 3.32
CA ILE A 89 4.26 -5.80 3.96
C ILE A 89 3.86 -7.28 3.98
N THR A 90 3.91 -7.89 5.15
CA THR A 90 3.49 -9.26 5.40
C THR A 90 2.00 -9.30 5.75
N VAL A 91 1.21 -10.05 5.00
CA VAL A 91 -0.23 -10.19 5.20
C VAL A 91 -0.54 -11.63 5.61
N THR A 92 -1.16 -11.80 6.77
CA THR A 92 -1.58 -13.12 7.27
C THR A 92 -3.10 -13.23 7.27
N TYR A 93 -3.65 -14.24 6.60
CA TYR A 93 -5.07 -14.57 6.59
C TYR A 93 -5.36 -15.79 7.46
N SER A 94 -6.45 -15.74 8.24
CA SER A 94 -6.93 -16.88 9.02
C SER A 94 -8.00 -17.66 8.24
N ALA A 95 -7.63 -18.85 7.75
CA ALA A 95 -8.51 -19.77 7.03
C ALA A 95 -9.37 -20.65 7.95
N ALA A 96 -8.97 -20.86 9.21
CA ALA A 96 -9.71 -21.68 10.17
C ALA A 96 -11.16 -21.19 10.36
N GLY A 97 -12.14 -22.10 10.26
CA GLY A 97 -13.56 -21.78 10.40
C GLY A 97 -14.14 -20.97 9.24
N ARG A 98 -13.44 -20.88 8.10
CA ARG A 98 -13.82 -20.01 6.97
C ARG A 98 -13.75 -20.72 5.61
N PRO A 99 -14.49 -21.83 5.39
CA PRO A 99 -14.58 -22.45 4.08
C PRO A 99 -15.22 -21.50 3.04
N GLY A 100 -14.83 -21.66 1.77
CA GLY A 100 -15.31 -20.87 0.64
C GLY A 100 -14.29 -19.88 0.10
N SER A 101 -14.73 -19.09 -0.89
CA SER A 101 -13.86 -18.15 -1.60
C SER A 101 -13.61 -16.91 -0.77
N PHE A 102 -12.38 -16.41 -0.79
CA PHE A 102 -12.05 -15.14 -0.19
C PHE A 102 -11.30 -14.23 -1.16
N GLN A 103 -11.58 -12.95 -1.04
CA GLN A 103 -10.79 -11.86 -1.58
C GLN A 103 -10.74 -10.77 -0.51
N LYS A 104 -9.55 -10.29 -0.18
CA LYS A 104 -9.32 -9.30 0.88
C LYS A 104 -8.43 -8.20 0.36
N SER A 105 -8.81 -6.97 0.67
CA SER A 105 -8.05 -5.77 0.35
C SER A 105 -7.27 -5.31 1.57
N ILE A 106 -6.06 -4.83 1.32
CA ILE A 106 -5.14 -4.27 2.30
C ILE A 106 -4.79 -2.85 1.83
N THR A 107 -5.27 -1.86 2.55
CA THR A 107 -5.05 -0.43 2.27
C THR A 107 -3.74 0.00 2.89
N VAL A 108 -2.82 0.51 2.07
CA VAL A 108 -1.48 0.98 2.44
C VAL A 108 -1.43 2.50 2.32
N THR A 109 -1.49 3.18 3.46
CA THR A 109 -1.34 4.64 3.55
C THR A 109 0.14 5.00 3.66
N ASN A 110 0.59 5.92 2.82
CA ASN A 110 1.99 6.30 2.67
C ASN A 110 2.16 7.79 2.33
N ASN A 111 3.41 8.28 2.24
CA ASN A 111 3.72 9.69 1.94
C ASN A 111 4.12 9.97 0.47
N SER A 112 3.91 9.03 -0.46
CA SER A 112 4.15 9.24 -1.90
C SER A 112 2.91 9.78 -2.62
N ALA A 113 3.07 10.13 -3.91
CA ALA A 113 1.98 10.67 -4.72
C ALA A 113 0.85 9.65 -4.98
N GLU A 114 1.18 8.37 -5.09
CA GLU A 114 0.18 7.29 -5.15
C GLU A 114 -0.18 6.87 -3.73
N ASN A 115 -1.22 7.49 -3.17
CA ASN A 115 -1.68 7.22 -1.81
C ASN A 115 -3.21 7.37 -1.70
N PRO A 116 -3.93 6.37 -1.16
CA PRO A 116 -3.43 5.05 -0.71
C PRO A 116 -3.14 4.09 -1.88
N VAL A 117 -2.32 3.07 -1.61
CA VAL A 117 -2.16 1.90 -2.50
C VAL A 117 -2.96 0.73 -1.94
N ILE A 118 -3.65 -0.03 -2.80
CA ILE A 118 -4.40 -1.21 -2.40
C ILE A 118 -3.66 -2.48 -2.84
N LEU A 119 -3.41 -3.38 -1.89
CA LEU A 119 -2.96 -4.74 -2.15
C LEU A 119 -4.13 -5.72 -2.00
N THR A 120 -4.11 -6.83 -2.74
CA THR A 120 -5.19 -7.84 -2.71
C THR A 120 -4.63 -9.23 -2.45
N ILE A 121 -5.24 -9.97 -1.53
CA ILE A 121 -5.05 -11.43 -1.42
C ILE A 121 -6.36 -12.14 -1.78
N LYS A 122 -6.27 -13.31 -2.40
CA LYS A 122 -7.44 -14.14 -2.73
C LYS A 122 -7.13 -15.63 -2.64
N GLY A 123 -8.18 -16.44 -2.68
CA GLY A 123 -8.08 -17.90 -2.72
C GLY A 123 -9.41 -18.58 -2.40
N GLN A 124 -9.35 -19.89 -2.22
CA GLN A 124 -10.47 -20.77 -1.88
C GLN A 124 -10.09 -21.63 -0.68
N VAL A 125 -10.88 -21.59 0.39
CA VAL A 125 -10.69 -22.48 1.53
C VAL A 125 -11.56 -23.72 1.38
N THR A 126 -10.96 -24.92 1.41
CA THR A 126 -11.70 -26.19 1.41
C THR A 126 -12.06 -26.60 2.84
N PRO A 127 -13.31 -27.02 3.10
CA PRO A 127 -13.72 -27.47 4.43
C PRO A 127 -12.88 -28.65 4.92
N LYS A 128 -12.78 -28.78 6.26
CA LYS A 128 -12.28 -30.00 6.88
C LYS A 128 -13.09 -31.23 6.43
N ALA A 129 -12.42 -32.36 6.27
CA ALA A 129 -12.98 -33.61 5.75
C ALA A 129 -14.20 -34.20 6.52
N THR A 130 -14.63 -33.56 7.61
CA THR A 130 -15.70 -34.04 8.50
C THR A 130 -17.00 -33.22 8.40
N ALA A 131 -17.05 -32.14 7.62
CA ALA A 131 -18.23 -31.27 7.51
C ALA A 131 -19.26 -31.70 6.45
N GLN A 132 -19.02 -32.80 5.73
CA GLN A 132 -19.98 -33.42 4.80
C GLN A 132 -20.88 -34.41 5.57
N VAL A 133 -21.66 -33.95 6.56
CA VAL A 133 -22.70 -34.79 7.17
C VAL A 133 -23.99 -34.00 7.33
N THR A 134 -25.02 -34.45 6.61
CA THR A 134 -26.46 -34.11 6.71
C THR A 134 -26.93 -32.73 6.25
N ALA A 135 -27.25 -32.63 4.96
CA ALA A 135 -28.43 -31.89 4.50
C ALA A 135 -29.31 -32.85 3.68
N THR A 136 -30.10 -33.66 4.40
CA THR A 136 -31.16 -34.47 3.79
C THR A 136 -32.35 -34.47 4.74
N LYS A 137 -33.30 -33.58 4.48
CA LYS A 137 -34.74 -33.87 4.58
C LYS A 137 -35.50 -32.84 3.76
#